data_AF-A0A1E1W2H2-F1
#
_entry.id   AF-A0A1E1W2H2-F1
#
_cell.length_a   1.000
_cell.length_b   1.000
_cell.length_c   1.000
_cell.angle_alpha   90.00
_cell.angle_beta   90.00
_cell.angle_gamma   90.00
#
_symmetry.space_group_name_H-M   'P 1'
#
loop_
_entity.id
_entity.type
_entity.pdbx_description
1 polymer ?
#
loop_
_entity_poly.entity_id
_entity_poly.type
_entity_poly.pdbx_seq_one_letter_code
_entity_poly.pdbx_strand_id
1 'polypeptide(L)'
;AQAYLIYGRVQKVEEYLLKARDLAGLKLELTGILGKRTKFQQTALPQLALSSVLDANVDRPSAQESHGDSELPPEVELQDDVRLDKIQYNEEIRTANLPSLEQTLCLLTIQYLQKSQPKDDLTTEELQAYIQAILSQDKGPWSTRAAALLIRCKLEATHKRTVERAMLQCETIVNDKAGVVPTSRLSYLWASGMQPAWTG
;
A
#
# COMPACT_ATOMS: atom_id res chain seq x y z
N ALA A 1 13.03 -11.99 -2.93
CA ALA A 1 12.58 -10.87 -3.77
C ALA A 1 13.13 -9.51 -3.30
N GLN A 2 12.85 -9.05 -2.07
CA GLN A 2 13.26 -7.71 -1.61
C GLN A 2 14.76 -7.39 -1.77
N ALA A 3 15.65 -8.33 -1.45
CA ALA A 3 17.09 -8.15 -1.68
C ALA A 3 17.43 -7.88 -3.16
N TYR A 4 16.80 -8.61 -4.09
CA TYR A 4 17.01 -8.37 -5.53
C TYR A 4 16.50 -7.00 -5.98
N LEU A 5 15.45 -6.50 -5.34
CA LEU A 5 14.91 -5.17 -5.61
C LEU A 5 15.90 -4.07 -5.22
N ILE A 6 16.57 -4.23 -4.06
CA ILE A 6 17.64 -3.31 -3.60
C ILE A 6 18.78 -3.26 -4.64
N TYR A 7 19.15 -4.40 -5.22
CA TYR A 7 20.18 -4.49 -6.26
C TYR A 7 19.66 -4.24 -7.69
N GLY A 8 18.40 -3.80 -7.87
CA GLY A 8 17.83 -3.48 -9.18
C GLY A 8 17.66 -4.68 -10.12
N ARG A 9 17.63 -5.92 -9.61
CA ARG A 9 17.49 -7.15 -10.41
C ARG A 9 16.02 -7.48 -10.67
N VAL A 10 15.35 -6.64 -11.45
CA VAL A 10 13.88 -6.67 -11.68
C VAL A 10 13.35 -8.04 -12.11
N GLN A 11 14.01 -8.72 -13.05
CA GLN A 11 13.59 -10.06 -13.52
C GLN A 11 13.54 -11.11 -12.39
N LYS A 12 14.53 -11.09 -11.49
CA LYS A 12 14.54 -12.00 -10.33
C LYS A 12 13.49 -11.60 -9.30
N VAL A 13 13.21 -10.30 -9.16
CA VAL A 13 12.13 -9.84 -8.27
C VAL A 13 10.81 -10.42 -8.74
N GLU A 14 10.50 -10.29 -10.03
CA GLU A 14 9.28 -10.83 -10.63
C GLU A 14 9.13 -12.34 -10.38
N GLU A 15 10.17 -13.13 -10.70
CA GLU A 15 10.17 -14.58 -10.51
C GLU A 15 9.84 -14.97 -9.06
N TYR A 16 10.54 -14.38 -8.08
CA TYR A 16 10.33 -14.72 -6.68
C TYR A 16 9.04 -14.11 -6.10
N LEU A 17 8.58 -12.98 -6.63
CA LEU A 17 7.31 -12.37 -6.22
C LEU A 17 6.14 -13.24 -6.67
N LEU A 18 6.15 -13.74 -7.91
CA LEU A 18 5.12 -14.65 -8.42
C LEU A 18 5.09 -15.94 -7.59
N LYS A 19 6.25 -16.59 -7.39
CA LYS A 19 6.33 -17.79 -6.53
C LYS A 19 5.83 -17.55 -5.11
N ALA A 20 6.17 -16.40 -4.51
CA ALA A 20 5.71 -16.08 -3.16
C ALA A 20 4.20 -15.84 -3.09
N ARG A 21 3.62 -15.19 -4.10
CA ARG A 21 2.18 -14.99 -4.23
C ARG A 21 1.44 -16.31 -4.44
N ASP A 22 1.98 -17.20 -5.26
CA ASP A 22 1.40 -18.52 -5.50
C ASP A 22 1.41 -19.37 -4.23
N LEU A 23 2.54 -19.41 -3.51
CA LEU A 23 2.65 -20.14 -2.24
C LEU A 23 1.75 -19.55 -1.15
N ALA A 24 1.60 -18.23 -1.11
CA ALA A 24 0.67 -17.56 -0.22
C ALA A 24 -0.80 -17.70 -0.70
N GLY A 25 -1.07 -18.24 -1.88
CA GLY A 25 -2.42 -18.24 -2.44
C GLY A 25 -3.03 -16.84 -2.53
N LEU A 26 -2.22 -15.83 -2.91
CA LEU A 26 -2.63 -14.43 -3.03
C LEU A 26 -2.77 -14.03 -4.51
N LYS A 27 -4.01 -13.76 -4.92
CA LYS A 27 -4.30 -13.22 -6.24
C LYS A 27 -4.71 -11.75 -6.13
N LEU A 28 -3.94 -10.88 -6.75
CA LEU A 28 -4.19 -9.45 -6.91
C LEU A 28 -4.46 -9.19 -8.38
N GLU A 29 -5.63 -8.65 -8.71
CA GLU A 29 -6.05 -8.31 -10.07
C GLU A 29 -6.47 -6.85 -10.14
N LEU A 30 -5.83 -6.11 -11.04
CA LEU A 30 -6.15 -4.71 -11.33
C LEU A 30 -7.28 -4.66 -12.37
N THR A 31 -8.35 -3.95 -12.07
CA THR A 31 -9.54 -3.83 -12.93
C THR A 31 -9.94 -2.37 -13.10
N GLY A 32 -10.65 -2.05 -14.19
CA GLY A 32 -11.22 -0.73 -14.41
C GLY A 32 -12.69 -0.69 -13.98
N ILE A 33 -13.04 0.18 -13.04
CA ILE A 33 -14.39 0.35 -12.51
C ILE A 33 -14.79 1.82 -12.60
N LEU A 34 -16.07 2.11 -12.85
CA LEU A 34 -16.56 3.49 -12.86
C LEU A 34 -16.51 4.09 -11.45
N GLY A 35 -15.92 5.27 -11.33
CA GLY A 35 -15.84 6.00 -10.07
C GLY A 35 -15.64 7.51 -10.22
N LYS A 36 -15.63 8.19 -9.08
CA LYS A 36 -15.45 9.63 -8.96
C LYS A 36 -14.25 9.96 -8.09
N ARG A 37 -13.53 11.03 -8.44
CA ARG A 37 -12.38 11.55 -7.68
C ARG A 37 -12.61 12.94 -7.11
N THR A 38 -13.67 13.63 -7.53
CA THR A 38 -14.02 14.96 -7.06
C THR A 38 -15.48 15.03 -6.63
N LYS A 39 -15.75 15.91 -5.66
CA LYS A 39 -17.06 16.07 -5.02
C LYS A 39 -18.15 16.53 -5.99
N PHE A 40 -17.77 17.34 -6.99
CA PHE A 40 -18.70 17.94 -7.94
C PHE A 40 -18.74 17.23 -9.31
N GLN A 41 -18.11 16.06 -9.42
CA GLN A 41 -18.08 15.28 -10.66
C GLN A 41 -19.48 14.75 -10.99
N GLN A 42 -20.01 15.10 -12.17
CA GLN A 42 -21.33 14.66 -12.61
C GLN A 42 -21.31 13.21 -13.08
N THR A 43 -20.45 12.89 -14.05
CA THR A 43 -20.33 11.56 -14.65
C THR A 43 -19.21 10.75 -14.01
N ALA A 44 -19.47 9.48 -13.66
CA ALA A 44 -18.41 8.57 -13.24
C ALA A 44 -17.51 8.22 -14.44
N LEU A 45 -16.20 8.15 -14.23
CA LEU A 45 -15.21 7.79 -15.24
C LEU A 45 -14.52 6.48 -14.85
N PRO A 46 -13.94 5.72 -15.79
CA PRO A 46 -13.14 4.55 -15.46
C PRO A 46 -11.98 4.92 -14.52
N GLN A 47 -11.82 4.17 -13.44
CA GLN A 47 -10.78 4.27 -12.43
C GLN A 47 -10.17 2.89 -12.18
N LEU A 48 -8.87 2.83 -11.91
CA LEU A 48 -8.20 1.59 -11.56
C LEU A 48 -8.53 1.19 -10.11
N ALA A 49 -8.97 -0.04 -9.95
CA ALA A 49 -9.32 -0.68 -8.68
C ALA A 49 -8.55 -1.99 -8.53
N LEU A 50 -8.13 -2.31 -7.31
CA LEU A 50 -7.49 -3.58 -7.04
C LEU A 50 -8.47 -4.54 -6.36
N SER A 51 -8.74 -5.66 -7.02
CA SER A 51 -9.40 -6.79 -6.38
C SER A 51 -8.36 -7.76 -5.80
N SER A 52 -8.68 -8.32 -4.63
CA SER A 52 -7.83 -9.26 -3.94
C SER A 52 -8.61 -10.51 -3.54
N VAL A 53 -8.02 -11.67 -3.82
CA VAL A 53 -8.58 -12.99 -3.52
C VAL A 53 -7.52 -13.84 -2.84
N LEU A 54 -7.96 -14.59 -1.82
CA LEU A 54 -7.15 -15.48 -1.03
C LEU A 54 -7.61 -16.92 -1.24
N ASP A 55 -6.69 -17.84 -1.46
CA ASP A 55 -6.97 -19.28 -1.45
C ASP A 55 -7.33 -19.74 -0.03
N ALA A 56 -8.52 -20.31 0.12
CA ALA A 56 -9.03 -20.81 1.39
C ALA A 56 -8.34 -22.09 1.86
N ASN A 57 -7.61 -22.80 0.99
CA ASN A 57 -6.91 -24.03 1.35
C ASN A 57 -5.54 -23.78 2.01
N VAL A 58 -5.05 -22.55 1.96
CA VAL A 58 -3.76 -22.17 2.57
C VAL A 58 -4.00 -21.78 4.02
N ASP A 59 -3.48 -22.62 4.94
CA ASP A 59 -3.50 -22.33 6.37
C ASP A 59 -2.50 -21.21 6.71
N ARG A 60 -3.00 -20.16 7.34
CA ARG A 60 -2.24 -18.95 7.69
C ARG A 60 -2.98 -18.14 8.76
N PRO A 61 -2.25 -17.49 9.68
CA PRO A 61 -2.86 -16.61 10.66
C PRO A 61 -3.37 -15.34 9.98
N SER A 62 -4.51 -14.84 10.45
CA SER A 62 -5.03 -13.52 10.10
C SER A 62 -4.10 -12.38 10.55
N ALA A 63 -4.32 -11.18 10.03
CA ALA A 63 -3.62 -9.99 10.50
C ALA A 63 -3.94 -9.67 11.97
N GLN A 64 -5.16 -9.96 12.43
CA GLN A 64 -5.55 -9.78 13.83
C GLN A 64 -4.83 -10.76 14.76
N GLU A 65 -4.67 -12.02 14.37
CA GLU A 65 -3.94 -13.01 15.18
C GLU A 65 -2.45 -12.70 15.27
N SER A 66 -1.85 -12.22 14.17
CA SER A 66 -0.41 -11.97 14.13
C SER A 66 0.01 -10.58 14.62
N HIS A 67 -0.83 -9.55 14.42
CA HIS A 67 -0.51 -8.14 14.69
C HIS A 67 -1.67 -7.39 15.36
N GLY A 68 -2.55 -8.09 16.08
CA GLY A 68 -3.71 -7.49 16.76
C GLY A 68 -3.36 -6.37 17.73
N ASP A 69 -2.23 -6.52 18.43
CA ASP A 69 -1.71 -5.55 19.40
C ASP A 69 -0.86 -4.45 18.74
N SER A 70 -0.58 -4.55 17.44
CA SER A 70 0.14 -3.49 16.72
C SER A 70 -0.83 -2.35 16.40
N GLU A 71 -0.49 -1.17 16.87
CA GLU A 71 -1.08 0.07 16.33
C GLU A 71 -0.48 0.34 14.95
N LEU A 72 -1.33 0.75 14.01
CA LEU A 72 -0.92 1.10 12.66
C LEU A 72 -0.68 2.62 12.59
N PRO A 73 0.28 3.09 11.77
CA PRO A 73 0.46 4.52 11.57
C PRO A 73 -0.83 5.15 11.06
N PRO A 74 -1.28 6.26 11.64
CA PRO A 74 -2.55 6.87 11.28
C PRO A 74 -2.51 7.47 9.87
N GLU A 75 -3.64 7.37 9.18
CA GLU A 75 -3.87 7.97 7.88
C GLU A 75 -4.40 9.40 8.05
N VAL A 76 -3.74 10.37 7.41
CA VAL A 76 -4.19 11.76 7.38
C VAL A 76 -5.20 11.93 6.24
N GLU A 77 -6.38 12.45 6.56
CA GLU A 77 -7.42 12.72 5.56
C GLU A 77 -7.03 13.89 4.63
N LEU A 78 -7.46 13.82 3.37
CA LEU A 78 -7.34 14.91 2.42
C LEU A 78 -8.39 15.99 2.70
N GLN A 79 -7.95 17.09 3.31
CA GLN A 79 -8.76 18.28 3.51
C GLN A 79 -8.78 19.18 2.26
N ASP A 80 -9.25 18.67 1.13
CA ASP A 80 -9.39 19.44 -0.13
C ASP A 80 -10.86 19.80 -0.40
N ASP A 81 -11.09 20.97 -0.98
CA ASP A 81 -12.42 21.51 -1.26
C ASP A 81 -13.11 20.84 -2.46
N VAL A 82 -12.34 20.30 -3.41
CA VAL A 82 -12.84 19.70 -4.66
C VAL A 82 -12.63 18.20 -4.73
N ARG A 83 -11.47 17.69 -4.31
CA ARG A 83 -11.09 16.27 -4.39
C ARG A 83 -11.73 15.46 -3.26
N LEU A 84 -11.99 14.21 -3.56
CA LEU A 84 -12.34 13.20 -2.58
C LEU A 84 -11.06 12.63 -1.95
N ASP A 85 -11.13 12.24 -0.68
CA ASP A 85 -10.00 11.62 0.03
C ASP A 85 -9.62 10.26 -0.59
N LYS A 86 -10.64 9.47 -0.93
CA LYS A 86 -10.57 8.17 -1.60
C LYS A 86 -11.49 8.18 -2.83
N ILE A 87 -11.12 7.39 -3.84
CA ILE A 87 -11.97 7.19 -5.02
C ILE A 87 -13.28 6.55 -4.56
N GLN A 88 -14.40 7.16 -4.95
CA GLN A 88 -15.72 6.59 -4.75
C GLN A 88 -16.09 5.78 -5.98
N TYR A 89 -16.08 4.46 -5.86
CA TYR A 89 -16.48 3.55 -6.92
C TYR A 89 -18.01 3.37 -6.91
N ASN A 90 -18.58 3.19 -8.09
CA ASN A 90 -20.01 2.91 -8.24
C ASN A 90 -20.36 1.46 -7.87
N GLU A 91 -19.38 0.57 -7.86
CA GLU A 91 -19.51 -0.86 -7.59
C GLU A 91 -18.59 -1.26 -6.44
N GLU A 92 -18.99 -2.29 -5.69
CA GLU A 92 -18.14 -2.86 -4.64
C GLU A 92 -16.99 -3.66 -5.24
N ILE A 93 -15.78 -3.35 -4.79
CA ILE A 93 -14.58 -4.07 -5.18
C ILE A 93 -14.44 -5.27 -4.26
N ARG A 94 -14.21 -6.45 -4.84
CA ARG A 94 -13.87 -7.65 -4.06
C ARG A 94 -12.50 -7.46 -3.42
N THR A 95 -12.48 -7.07 -2.16
CA THR A 95 -11.28 -6.92 -1.35
C THR A 95 -11.28 -7.93 -0.22
N ALA A 96 -10.32 -8.86 -0.22
CA ALA A 96 -10.10 -9.76 0.89
C ALA A 96 -9.47 -9.03 2.09
N ASN A 97 -9.76 -9.51 3.30
CA ASN A 97 -9.03 -9.14 4.52
C ASN A 97 -7.65 -9.78 4.46
N LEU A 98 -6.64 -8.99 4.07
CA LEU A 98 -5.30 -9.49 3.80
C LEU A 98 -4.56 -9.78 5.10
N PRO A 99 -4.03 -11.00 5.29
CA PRO A 99 -3.11 -11.27 6.39
C PRO A 99 -1.79 -10.54 6.20
N SER A 100 -0.98 -10.53 7.25
CA SER A 100 0.20 -9.66 7.34
C SER A 100 1.24 -9.91 6.26
N LEU A 101 1.46 -11.17 5.86
CA LEU A 101 2.40 -11.52 4.80
C LEU A 101 1.90 -10.98 3.44
N GLU A 102 0.61 -11.13 3.16
CA GLU A 102 -0.02 -10.74 1.90
C GLU A 102 -0.06 -9.22 1.74
N GLN A 103 -0.24 -8.48 2.84
CA GLN A 103 -0.04 -7.03 2.84
C GLN A 103 1.40 -6.67 2.44
N THR A 104 2.40 -7.38 2.98
CA THR A 104 3.80 -7.16 2.61
C THR A 104 4.11 -7.58 1.17
N LEU A 105 3.46 -8.63 0.64
CA LEU A 105 3.57 -9.02 -0.78
C LEU A 105 2.90 -7.98 -1.69
N CYS A 106 1.79 -7.39 -1.27
CA CYS A 106 1.17 -6.25 -1.94
C CYS A 106 2.14 -5.06 -1.98
N LEU A 107 2.79 -4.73 -0.86
CA LEU A 107 3.82 -3.69 -0.80
C LEU A 107 5.02 -3.97 -1.72
N LEU A 108 5.52 -5.21 -1.71
CA LEU A 108 6.58 -5.64 -2.61
C LEU A 108 6.16 -5.51 -4.09
N THR A 109 4.88 -5.74 -4.40
CA THR A 109 4.33 -5.51 -5.74
C THR A 109 4.38 -4.02 -6.11
N ILE A 110 3.98 -3.11 -5.22
CA ILE A 110 4.10 -1.65 -5.42
C ILE A 110 5.55 -1.28 -5.73
N GLN A 111 6.49 -1.75 -4.92
CA GLN A 111 7.90 -1.39 -5.08
C GLN A 111 8.54 -2.02 -6.32
N TYR A 112 8.10 -3.22 -6.71
CA TYR A 112 8.46 -3.85 -7.98
C TYR A 112 8.00 -3.00 -9.17
N LEU A 113 6.73 -2.62 -9.21
CA LEU A 113 6.15 -1.80 -10.28
C LEU A 113 6.88 -0.46 -10.41
N GLN A 114 7.17 0.21 -9.29
CA GLN A 114 7.98 1.45 -9.28
C GLN A 114 9.38 1.31 -9.90
N LYS A 115 9.93 0.09 -9.94
CA LYS A 115 11.26 -0.21 -10.49
C LYS A 115 11.19 -0.77 -11.90
N SER A 116 10.11 -1.46 -12.27
CA SER A 116 9.96 -2.14 -13.56
C SER A 116 9.29 -1.26 -14.62
N GLN A 117 8.51 -0.25 -14.23
CA GLN A 117 7.72 0.59 -15.12
C GLN A 117 8.24 2.05 -15.19
N PRO A 118 7.93 2.78 -16.28
CA PRO A 118 8.20 4.20 -16.37
C PRO A 118 7.38 5.01 -15.36
N LYS A 119 7.82 6.23 -15.05
CA LYS A 119 7.08 7.14 -14.18
C LYS A 119 6.09 7.96 -15.03
N ASP A 120 4.84 7.53 -15.05
CA ASP A 120 3.75 8.24 -15.70
C ASP A 120 2.47 8.24 -14.82
N ASP A 121 1.45 8.95 -15.29
CA ASP A 121 0.18 9.12 -14.56
C ASP A 121 -0.58 7.79 -14.44
N LEU A 122 -0.52 6.93 -15.47
CA LEU A 122 -1.17 5.61 -15.45
C LEU A 122 -0.56 4.69 -14.39
N THR A 123 0.78 4.63 -14.35
CA THR A 123 1.54 3.89 -13.33
C THR A 123 1.24 4.45 -11.95
N THR A 124 1.11 5.78 -11.82
CA THR A 124 0.73 6.41 -10.55
C THR A 124 -0.65 5.95 -10.09
N GLU A 125 -1.63 5.87 -10.99
CA GLU A 125 -2.98 5.36 -10.67
C GLU A 125 -2.96 3.86 -10.33
N GLU A 126 -2.19 3.05 -11.05
CA GLU A 126 -1.98 1.64 -10.73
C GLU A 126 -1.43 1.48 -9.30
N LEU A 127 -0.34 2.18 -8.97
CA LEU A 127 0.27 2.12 -7.64
C LEU A 127 -0.71 2.55 -6.54
N GLN A 128 -1.53 3.57 -6.78
CA GLN A 128 -2.53 4.03 -5.80
C GLN A 128 -3.58 2.96 -5.48
N ALA A 129 -4.00 2.15 -6.46
CA ALA A 129 -4.93 1.04 -6.21
C ALA A 129 -4.33 -0.01 -5.26
N TYR A 130 -3.05 -0.36 -5.46
CA TYR A 130 -2.32 -1.26 -4.56
C TYR A 130 -2.09 -0.68 -3.16
N ILE A 131 -1.72 0.61 -3.09
CA ILE A 131 -1.57 1.31 -1.81
C ILE A 131 -2.89 1.27 -1.05
N GLN A 132 -4.01 1.62 -1.69
CA GLN A 132 -5.32 1.66 -1.05
C GLN A 132 -5.73 0.30 -0.48
N ALA A 133 -5.40 -0.81 -1.15
CA ALA A 133 -5.67 -2.15 -0.65
C ALA A 133 -4.91 -2.50 0.65
N ILE A 134 -3.73 -1.90 0.87
CA ILE A 134 -2.99 -2.01 2.13
C ILE A 134 -3.59 -1.08 3.19
N LEU A 135 -3.92 0.15 2.80
CA LEU A 135 -4.43 1.18 3.72
C LEU A 135 -5.84 0.86 4.26
N SER A 136 -6.65 0.12 3.49
CA SER A 136 -7.99 -0.30 3.90
C SER A 136 -8.01 -1.42 4.96
N GLN A 137 -6.87 -2.03 5.28
CA GLN A 137 -6.82 -3.11 6.28
C GLN A 137 -6.85 -2.53 7.69
N ASP A 138 -7.58 -3.15 8.63
CA ASP A 138 -7.65 -2.63 10.00
C ASP A 138 -6.42 -2.99 10.85
N LYS A 139 -5.75 -4.09 10.48
CA LYS A 139 -4.59 -4.65 11.21
C LYS A 139 -3.52 -5.08 10.24
N GLY A 140 -2.27 -5.12 10.71
CA GLY A 140 -1.14 -5.60 9.93
C GLY A 140 0.20 -5.11 10.48
N PRO A 141 1.30 -5.37 9.75
CA PRO A 141 2.63 -4.90 10.18
C PRO A 141 2.73 -3.38 10.04
N TRP A 142 3.08 -2.70 11.14
CA TRP A 142 3.36 -1.26 11.15
C TRP A 142 4.33 -0.86 10.04
N SER A 143 5.39 -1.64 9.84
CA SER A 143 6.42 -1.34 8.83
C SER A 143 5.88 -1.37 7.39
N THR A 144 4.94 -2.26 7.11
CA THR A 144 4.30 -2.38 5.80
C THR A 144 3.39 -1.17 5.55
N ARG A 145 2.56 -0.81 6.54
CA ARG A 145 1.68 0.36 6.46
C ARG A 145 2.46 1.66 6.30
N ALA A 146 3.50 1.88 7.12
CA ALA A 146 4.33 3.07 7.05
C ALA A 146 5.06 3.19 5.70
N ALA A 147 5.60 2.08 5.17
CA ALA A 147 6.24 2.08 3.86
C ALA A 147 5.26 2.42 2.73
N ALA A 148 4.03 1.87 2.76
CA ALA A 148 2.98 2.20 1.80
C ALA A 148 2.59 3.69 1.87
N LEU A 149 2.39 4.22 3.08
CA LEU A 149 2.08 5.64 3.28
C LEU A 149 3.22 6.56 2.80
N LEU A 150 4.48 6.23 3.08
CA LEU A 150 5.63 7.01 2.59
C LEU A 150 5.73 6.99 1.06
N ILE A 151 5.41 5.86 0.42
CA ILE A 151 5.32 5.80 -1.04
C ILE A 151 4.20 6.72 -1.54
N ARG A 152 3.02 6.69 -0.90
CA ARG A 152 1.92 7.59 -1.23
C ARG A 152 2.30 9.06 -1.10
N CYS A 153 2.97 9.45 -0.01
CA CYS A 153 3.46 10.82 0.16
C CYS A 153 4.35 11.26 -1.00
N LYS A 154 5.24 10.39 -1.48
CA LYS A 154 6.10 10.70 -2.65
C LYS A 154 5.29 10.90 -3.93
N LEU A 155 4.25 10.10 -4.16
CA LEU A 155 3.39 10.26 -5.33
C LEU A 155 2.62 11.59 -5.26
N GLU A 156 2.09 11.92 -4.09
CA GLU A 156 1.24 13.10 -3.85
C GLU A 156 1.99 14.43 -3.76
N ALA A 157 3.27 14.40 -3.39
CA ALA A 157 4.12 15.58 -3.27
C ALA A 157 4.29 16.35 -4.59
N THR A 158 3.99 15.72 -5.72
CA THR A 158 4.10 16.33 -7.05
C THR A 158 2.91 17.21 -7.42
N HIS A 159 1.80 17.12 -6.68
CA HIS A 159 0.55 17.77 -7.04
C HIS A 159 0.08 18.77 -5.98
N LYS A 160 -0.22 20.00 -6.40
CA LYS A 160 -0.53 21.16 -5.52
C LYS A 160 -1.65 20.91 -4.50
N ARG A 161 -2.67 20.13 -4.88
CA ARG A 161 -3.81 19.77 -4.00
C ARG A 161 -3.53 18.67 -2.98
N THR A 162 -2.44 17.91 -3.12
CA THR A 162 -2.14 16.74 -2.27
C THR A 162 -0.80 16.87 -1.56
N VAL A 163 0.04 17.84 -1.93
CA VAL A 163 1.35 18.08 -1.32
C VAL A 163 1.24 18.40 0.18
N GLU A 164 0.19 19.10 0.61
CA GLU A 164 -0.04 19.40 2.03
C GLU A 164 -0.35 18.12 2.83
N ARG A 165 -1.27 17.28 2.34
CA ARG A 165 -1.52 15.95 2.93
C ARG A 165 -0.25 15.11 2.98
N ALA A 166 0.52 15.08 1.89
CA ALA A 166 1.77 14.33 1.84
C ALA A 166 2.78 14.79 2.91
N MET A 167 2.90 16.10 3.13
CA MET A 167 3.76 16.67 4.16
C MET A 167 3.30 16.29 5.57
N LEU A 168 2.02 16.52 5.88
CA LEU A 168 1.42 16.20 7.18
C LEU A 168 1.47 14.71 7.50
N GLN A 169 1.22 13.87 6.50
CA GLN A 169 1.32 12.41 6.63
C GLN A 169 2.77 11.96 6.91
N CYS A 170 3.76 12.57 6.24
CA CYS A 170 5.17 12.29 6.53
C CYS A 170 5.55 12.67 7.97
N GLU A 171 5.16 13.86 8.42
CA GLU A 171 5.38 14.31 9.80
C GLU A 171 4.73 13.36 10.82
N THR A 172 3.49 12.96 10.53
CA THR A 172 2.72 12.03 11.37
C THR A 172 3.43 10.69 11.52
N ILE A 173 3.97 10.11 10.44
CA ILE A 173 4.73 8.84 10.48
C ILE A 173 6.02 8.99 11.29
N VAL A 174 6.71 10.13 11.17
CA VAL A 174 7.94 10.40 11.92
C VAL A 174 7.67 10.50 13.41
N ASN A 175 6.59 11.19 13.81
CA ASN A 175 6.19 11.33 15.20
C ASN A 175 5.68 10.00 15.78
N ASP A 176 4.86 9.27 15.03
CA ASP A 176 4.30 7.96 15.41
C ASP A 176 5.38 6.92 15.67
N LYS A 177 6.46 6.90 14.87
CA LYS A 177 7.62 6.00 15.05
C LYS A 177 8.18 6.03 16.47
N ALA A 178 8.11 7.16 17.18
CA ALA A 178 8.62 7.27 18.54
C ALA A 178 7.76 6.56 19.59
N GLY A 179 6.44 6.45 19.35
CA GLY A 179 5.48 5.83 20.27
C GLY A 179 5.34 4.32 20.12
N VAL A 180 5.66 3.76 18.94
CA VAL A 180 5.44 2.34 18.66
C VAL A 180 6.58 1.45 19.18
N VAL A 181 6.22 0.33 19.81
CA VAL A 181 7.16 -0.66 20.35
C VAL A 181 8.12 -1.16 19.26
N PRO A 182 9.44 -1.31 19.56
CA PRO A 182 10.41 -1.76 18.57
C PRO A 182 10.06 -3.08 17.89
N THR A 183 9.44 -4.04 18.60
CA THR A 183 9.03 -5.33 18.02
C THR A 183 8.03 -5.16 16.88
N SER A 184 7.01 -4.33 17.06
CA SER A 184 6.02 -4.01 16.02
C SER A 184 6.64 -3.24 14.86
N ARG A 185 7.53 -2.28 15.16
CA ARG A 185 8.25 -1.51 14.13
C ARG A 185 9.20 -2.36 13.28
N LEU A 186 9.86 -3.34 13.91
CA LEU A 186 10.83 -4.22 13.25
C LEU A 186 10.18 -5.46 12.61
N SER A 187 8.88 -5.71 12.88
CA SER A 187 8.14 -6.78 12.21
C SER A 187 8.16 -6.58 10.69
N TYR A 188 8.48 -7.64 9.94
CA TYR A 188 8.64 -7.61 8.48
C TYR A 188 9.63 -6.54 7.95
N LEU A 189 10.53 -5.98 8.76
CA LEU A 189 11.43 -4.89 8.37
C LEU A 189 12.18 -5.16 7.06
N TRP A 190 12.78 -6.35 6.95
CA TRP A 190 13.55 -6.75 5.77
C TRP A 190 12.69 -6.98 4.53
N ALA A 191 11.40 -7.27 4.71
CA ALA A 191 10.47 -7.53 3.63
C ALA A 191 9.75 -6.24 3.18
N SER A 192 9.49 -5.30 4.09
CA SER A 192 8.84 -4.03 3.78
C SER A 192 9.72 -3.05 3.03
N GLY A 193 11.05 -3.22 3.07
CA GLY A 193 11.99 -2.32 2.39
C GLY A 193 12.06 -0.92 2.99
N MET A 194 11.50 -0.74 4.19
CA MET A 194 11.57 0.50 4.92
C MET A 194 13.02 0.91 5.11
N GLN A 195 13.35 2.17 4.78
CA GLN A 195 14.70 2.66 4.95
C GLN A 195 15.03 2.80 6.44
N PRO A 196 16.23 2.37 6.87
CA PRO A 196 16.66 2.58 8.24
C PRO A 196 16.77 4.07 8.52
N ALA A 197 16.26 4.50 9.66
CA ALA A 197 16.38 5.86 10.14
C ALA A 197 17.09 5.84 11.49
N TRP A 198 18.40 6.11 11.45
CA TRP A 198 19.27 6.24 12.61
C TRP A 198 18.95 7.56 13.32
N THR A 199 18.66 7.52 14.61
CA THR A 199 18.66 8.70 15.46
C THR A 199 20.11 9.01 15.79
N GLY A 200 20.61 10.14 15.29
CA GLY A 200 21.89 10.72 15.72
C GLY A 200 21.76 11.42 17.06
#